data_AF-A0A159YZ48-F1
#
_entry.id   AF-A0A159YZ48-F1
#
_cell.length_a   1.000
_cell.length_b   1.000
_cell.length_c   1.000
_cell.angle_alpha   90.00
_cell.angle_beta   90.00
_cell.angle_gamma   90.00
#
_symmetry.space_group_name_H-M   'P 1'
#
loop_
_entity.id
_entity.type
_entity.pdbx_description
1 polymer ?
#
loop_
_entity_poly.entity_id
_entity_poly.type
_entity_poly.pdbx_seq_one_letter_code
_entity_poly.pdbx_strand_id
1 'polypeptide(L)'
;MSGHRDPGLDTLLDLDGQMLFVDPEGGYWVKFVVTRVPASPEKPHGLDYSLTLHGPSGERLVGFDNAHPVGGGRRGEPMDHRHRLQTVKPYA
;
A
#
# COMPACT_ATOMS: atom_id res chain seq x y z
N MET A 1 -4.78 4.99 28.09
CA MET A 1 -4.15 6.07 27.29
C MET A 1 -5.10 6.39 26.15
N SER A 2 -5.77 7.53 26.19
CA SER A 2 -6.62 7.94 25.06
C SER A 2 -5.70 8.45 23.95
N GLY A 3 -5.16 7.53 23.15
CA GLY A 3 -4.42 7.87 21.94
C GLY A 3 -5.33 8.68 21.04
N HIS A 4 -4.81 9.77 20.50
CA HIS A 4 -5.56 10.59 19.55
C HIS A 4 -5.97 9.69 18.38
N ARG A 5 -7.28 9.58 18.12
CA ARG A 5 -7.80 8.89 16.94
C ARG A 5 -7.20 9.57 15.72
N ASP A 6 -6.53 8.83 14.84
CA ASP A 6 -5.99 9.33 13.59
C ASP A 6 -7.06 9.17 12.49
N PRO A 7 -7.73 10.26 12.06
CA PRO A 7 -8.78 10.16 11.05
C PRO A 7 -8.24 9.73 9.67
N GLY A 8 -6.96 9.98 9.39
CA GLY A 8 -6.31 9.54 8.16
C GLY A 8 -6.15 8.03 8.12
N LEU A 9 -5.73 7.44 9.24
CA LEU A 9 -5.65 5.99 9.39
C LEU A 9 -7.02 5.32 9.25
N ASP A 10 -8.05 5.89 9.87
CA ASP A 10 -9.41 5.34 9.75
C ASP A 10 -9.91 5.41 8.31
N THR A 11 -9.70 6.53 7.63
CA THR A 11 -10.05 6.67 6.21
C THR A 11 -9.33 5.62 5.36
N LEU A 12 -8.05 5.37 5.62
CA LEU A 12 -7.27 4.38 4.88
C LEU A 12 -7.81 2.96 5.08
N LEU A 13 -8.27 2.63 6.28
CA LEU A 13 -8.87 1.34 6.59
C LEU A 13 -10.28 1.18 6.02
N ASP A 14 -11.07 2.26 6.00
CA ASP A 14 -12.40 2.27 5.38
C ASP A 14 -12.34 2.06 3.85
N LEU A 15 -11.18 2.33 3.24
CA LEU A 15 -10.93 2.08 1.82
C LEU A 15 -10.58 0.62 1.52
N ASP A 16 -10.37 -0.25 2.51
CA ASP A 16 -10.03 -1.66 2.25
C ASP A 16 -11.08 -2.35 1.37
N GLY A 17 -10.59 -3.06 0.34
CA GLY A 17 -11.42 -3.74 -0.65
C GLY A 17 -12.03 -2.82 -1.71
N GLN A 18 -11.88 -1.50 -1.61
CA GLN A 18 -12.42 -0.58 -2.62
C GLN A 18 -11.60 -0.58 -3.90
N MET A 19 -12.31 -0.43 -5.01
CA MET A 19 -11.76 -0.16 -6.34
C MET A 19 -12.45 1.07 -6.91
N LEU A 20 -11.68 2.10 -7.26
CA LEU A 20 -12.20 3.37 -7.76
C LEU A 20 -11.63 3.64 -9.15
N PHE A 21 -12.50 3.89 -10.12
CA PHE A 21 -12.10 4.33 -11.45
C PHE A 21 -11.73 5.81 -11.41
N VAL A 22 -10.61 6.17 -12.04
CA VAL A 22 -10.03 7.53 -11.97
C VAL A 22 -10.06 8.28 -13.30
N ASP A 23 -10.62 7.65 -14.33
CA ASP A 23 -10.87 8.21 -15.65
C ASP A 23 -12.34 7.99 -16.08
N PRO A 24 -12.92 8.88 -16.90
CA PRO A 24 -14.29 8.71 -17.42
C PRO A 24 -14.49 7.42 -18.22
N GLU A 25 -13.45 6.94 -18.89
CA GLU A 25 -13.47 5.76 -19.74
C GLU A 25 -13.39 4.44 -18.94
N GLY A 26 -13.06 4.51 -17.65
CA GLY A 26 -12.90 3.35 -16.77
C GLY A 26 -11.69 2.47 -17.09
N GLY A 27 -10.74 2.99 -17.88
CA GLY A 27 -9.49 2.30 -18.22
C GLY A 27 -8.45 2.33 -17.11
N TYR A 28 -8.57 3.25 -16.15
CA TYR A 28 -7.64 3.42 -15.04
C TYR A 28 -8.38 3.29 -13.71
N TRP A 29 -7.86 2.46 -12.82
CA TRP A 29 -8.45 2.30 -11.50
C TRP A 29 -7.39 2.18 -10.42
N VAL A 30 -7.74 2.67 -9.24
CA VAL A 30 -7.02 2.41 -8.02
C VAL A 30 -7.65 1.26 -7.26
N LYS A 31 -6.83 0.39 -6.67
CA LYS A 31 -7.26 -0.68 -5.78
C LYS A 31 -6.60 -0.51 -4.42
N PHE A 32 -7.40 -0.66 -3.37
CA PHE A 32 -6.98 -0.58 -1.99
C PHE A 32 -7.13 -1.96 -1.34
N VAL A 33 -6.02 -2.47 -0.80
CA VAL A 33 -6.02 -3.60 0.12
C VAL A 33 -5.26 -3.14 1.35
N VAL A 34 -5.93 -2.97 2.49
CA VAL A 34 -5.34 -2.42 3.71
C VAL A 34 -5.95 -3.10 4.93
N THR A 35 -5.13 -3.76 5.73
CA THR A 35 -5.59 -4.41 6.96
C THR A 35 -4.71 -4.02 8.14
N ARG A 36 -5.31 -4.01 9.35
CA ARG A 36 -4.55 -3.92 10.59
C ARG A 36 -3.90 -5.27 10.88
N VAL A 37 -2.62 -5.24 11.19
CA VAL A 37 -1.83 -6.40 11.65
C VAL A 37 -1.09 -6.05 12.94
N PRO A 38 -0.68 -7.04 13.75
CA PRO A 38 0.24 -6.78 14.84
C PRO A 38 1.49 -6.06 14.33
N ALA A 39 1.91 -4.99 15.01
CA ALA A 39 3.13 -4.29 14.65
C ALA A 39 4.34 -5.23 14.76
N SER A 40 5.21 -5.18 13.77
CA SER A 40 6.48 -5.91 13.73
C SER A 40 7.59 -4.97 13.26
N PRO A 41 8.88 -5.34 13.39
CA PRO A 41 9.96 -4.56 12.81
C PRO A 41 9.80 -4.33 11.30
N GLU A 42 9.20 -5.30 10.59
CA GLU A 42 8.93 -5.23 9.15
C GLU A 42 7.70 -4.40 8.79
N LYS A 43 6.72 -4.31 9.70
CA LYS A 43 5.48 -3.52 9.56
C LYS A 43 5.27 -2.68 10.81
N PRO A 44 6.12 -1.65 11.06
CA PRO A 44 6.16 -0.93 12.33
C PRO A 44 4.87 -0.16 12.62
N HIS A 45 4.12 0.20 11.58
CA HIS A 45 2.85 0.90 11.67
C HIS A 45 1.65 -0.04 11.94
N GLY A 46 1.85 -1.36 12.02
CA GLY A 46 0.78 -2.33 12.25
C GLY A 46 -0.23 -2.39 11.09
N LEU A 47 0.26 -2.20 9.86
CA LEU A 47 -0.54 -2.24 8.65
C LEU A 47 0.06 -3.22 7.65
N ASP A 48 -0.78 -4.03 7.04
CA ASP A 48 -0.48 -4.75 5.81
C ASP A 48 -1.24 -4.08 4.67
N TYR A 49 -0.53 -3.60 3.65
CA TYR A 49 -1.16 -2.81 2.60
C TYR A 49 -0.61 -3.05 1.20
N SER A 50 -1.50 -2.87 0.22
CA SER A 50 -1.20 -2.75 -1.20
C SER A 50 -2.14 -1.71 -1.81
N LEU A 51 -1.58 -0.56 -2.20
CA LEU A 51 -2.29 0.53 -2.87
C LEU A 51 -1.76 0.61 -4.30
N THR A 52 -2.60 0.35 -5.29
CA THR A 52 -2.15 0.18 -6.67
C THR A 52 -2.96 1.00 -7.65
N LEU A 53 -2.28 1.60 -8.63
CA LEU A 53 -2.91 2.17 -9.83
C LEU A 53 -2.70 1.20 -10.98
N HIS A 54 -3.78 0.89 -11.68
CA HIS A 54 -3.78 0.02 -12.85
C HIS A 54 -4.16 0.79 -14.12
N GLY A 55 -3.63 0.33 -15.25
CA GLY A 55 -3.98 0.83 -16.58
C GLY A 55 -4.95 -0.08 -17.33
N PRO A 56 -5.33 0.30 -18.57
CA PRO A 56 -6.42 -0.34 -19.31
C PRO A 56 -6.19 -1.81 -19.65
N SER A 57 -4.94 -2.29 -19.64
CA SER A 57 -4.62 -3.70 -19.85
C SER A 57 -4.46 -4.50 -18.55
N GLY A 58 -4.80 -3.90 -17.41
CA GLY A 58 -4.66 -4.50 -16.07
C GLY A 58 -3.27 -4.39 -15.47
N GLU A 59 -2.32 -3.79 -16.18
CA GLU A 59 -0.95 -3.61 -15.73
C GLU A 59 -0.88 -2.68 -14.51
N ARG A 60 -0.04 -3.01 -13.54
CA ARG A 60 0.24 -2.14 -12.39
C ARG A 60 1.18 -1.02 -12.84
N LEU A 61 0.67 0.21 -12.86
CA LEU A 61 1.44 1.41 -13.24
C LEU A 61 2.21 1.98 -12.06
N VAL A 62 1.55 2.05 -10.90
CA VAL A 62 2.11 2.54 -9.63
C VAL A 62 1.65 1.64 -8.50
N GLY A 63 2.50 1.51 -7.49
CA GLY A 63 2.21 0.71 -6.32
C GLY A 63 2.87 1.24 -5.07
N PHE A 64 2.19 1.10 -3.94
CA PHE A 64 2.76 1.26 -2.61
C PHE A 64 2.37 0.01 -1.83
N ASP A 65 3.35 -0.73 -1.31
CA ASP A 65 3.07 -1.93 -0.52
C ASP A 65 4.20 -2.24 0.47
N ASN A 66 3.93 -3.18 1.37
CA ASN A 66 4.90 -3.67 2.34
C ASN A 66 4.88 -5.21 2.46
N ALA A 67 4.53 -5.89 1.37
CA ALA A 67 4.29 -7.34 1.37
C ALA A 67 5.59 -8.17 1.40
N HIS A 68 6.73 -7.60 1.02
CA HIS A 68 8.01 -8.29 0.93
C HIS A 68 9.21 -7.34 1.11
N PRO A 69 10.40 -7.85 1.45
CA PRO A 69 11.63 -7.08 1.44
C PRO A 69 11.97 -6.55 0.04
N VAL A 70 12.73 -5.45 -0.03
CA VAL A 70 13.26 -4.88 -1.27
C VAL A 70 14.77 -4.72 -1.19
N GLY A 71 15.48 -4.94 -2.30
CA GLY A 71 16.88 -4.54 -2.44
C GLY A 71 17.86 -5.25 -1.51
N GLY A 72 17.59 -6.51 -1.13
CA GLY A 72 18.43 -7.26 -0.19
C GLY A 72 18.20 -6.91 1.28
N GLY A 73 17.09 -6.22 1.59
CA GLY A 73 16.65 -5.95 2.96
C GLY A 73 16.64 -7.20 3.83
N ARG A 74 17.10 -7.04 5.06
CA ARG A 74 17.22 -8.14 6.03
C ARG A 74 15.88 -8.40 6.70
N ARG A 75 15.73 -9.61 7.24
CA ARG A 75 14.63 -9.91 8.15
C ARG A 75 14.70 -8.95 9.35
N GLY A 76 13.56 -8.38 9.73
CA GLY A 76 13.48 -7.38 10.79
C GLY A 76 13.62 -5.92 10.33
N GLU A 77 13.73 -5.64 9.04
CA GLU A 77 13.75 -4.26 8.50
C GLU A 77 12.38 -3.88 7.91
N PRO A 78 11.96 -2.60 8.00
CA PRO A 78 10.72 -2.13 7.40
C PRO A 78 10.63 -2.48 5.91
N MET A 79 9.50 -3.04 5.51
CA MET A 79 9.27 -3.51 4.15
C MET A 79 8.54 -2.48 3.27
N ASP A 80 8.26 -1.29 3.78
CA ASP A 80 7.51 -0.27 3.04
C ASP A 80 8.27 0.18 1.79
N HIS A 81 7.61 0.08 0.64
CA HIS A 81 8.21 0.40 -0.65
C HIS A 81 7.20 0.85 -1.70
N ARG A 82 7.72 1.42 -2.78
CA ARG A 82 6.94 1.80 -3.97
C ARG A 82 7.39 1.06 -5.21
N HIS A 83 6.41 0.78 -6.07
CA HIS A 83 6.56 0.32 -7.42
C HIS A 83 6.23 1.46 -8.38
N ARG A 84 7.07 1.65 -9.39
CA ARG A 84 6.75 2.48 -10.55
C ARG A 84 7.06 1.66 -11.80
N LEU A 85 6.01 1.24 -12.49
CA LEU A 85 6.10 0.17 -13.49
C LEU A 85 6.83 -1.04 -12.86
N GLN A 86 7.94 -1.46 -13.46
CA GLN A 86 8.75 -2.58 -12.97
C GLN A 86 9.84 -2.18 -11.95
N THR A 87 9.96 -0.89 -11.63
CA THR A 87 10.99 -0.40 -10.69
C THR A 87 10.47 -0.43 -9.27
N VAL A 88 11.18 -1.12 -8.37
CA VAL A 88 10.87 -1.16 -6.94
C VAL A 88 11.89 -0.32 -6.16
N LYS A 89 11.42 0.51 -5.21
CA LYS A 89 12.28 1.30 -4.31
C LYS A 89 11.74 1.30 -2.88
N PRO A 90 12.57 1.01 -1.86
CA PRO A 90 12.16 1.19 -0.47
C PRO A 90 11.87 2.68 -0.19
N TYR A 91 11.10 2.94 0.87
CA TYR A 91 11.01 4.30 1.41
C TYR A 91 12.34 4.70 2.05
N ALA A 92 12.66 6.00 1.99
CA ALA A 92 13.89 6.57 2.52
C ALA A 92 13.68 7.13 3.92
#